data_AF-A0A5B0BR56-F1
#
_entry.id   AF-A0A5B0BR56-F1
#
_cell.length_a   1.000
_cell.length_b   1.000
_cell.length_c   1.000
_cell.angle_alpha   90.00
_cell.angle_beta   90.00
_cell.angle_gamma   90.00
#
_symmetry.space_group_name_H-M   'P 1'
#
loop_
_entity.id
_entity.type
_entity.pdbx_description
1 polymer ?
#
loop_
_entity_poly.entity_id
_entity_poly.type
_entity_poly.pdbx_seq_one_letter_code
_entity_poly.pdbx_strand_id
1 'polypeptide(L)'
;METKLSVKAIDEEILICQEFIDKYERELSDKESEVKSLTQRINVLTALNEILPTGKSKTFNSHDLDDLVNERFNAAPVINSINQKIEHFQTLIRGLYQLKE
;
A
#
# COMPACT_ATOMS: atom_id res chain seq x y z
N MET A 1 21.72 -27.40 -23.47
CA MET A 1 21.81 -27.82 -22.05
C MET A 1 20.49 -27.37 -21.42
N GLU A 2 19.49 -28.25 -21.39
CA GLU A 2 18.21 -27.96 -20.73
C GLU A 2 18.42 -28.10 -19.23
N THR A 3 18.44 -26.97 -18.51
CA THR A 3 18.32 -26.98 -17.05
C THR A 3 16.92 -27.44 -16.70
N LYS A 4 16.75 -28.74 -16.44
CA LYS A 4 15.54 -29.26 -15.80
C LYS A 4 15.48 -28.70 -14.39
N LEU A 5 14.63 -27.70 -14.16
CA LEU A 5 14.28 -27.26 -12.81
C LEU A 5 13.67 -28.46 -12.09
N SER A 6 14.18 -28.81 -10.92
CA SER A 6 13.56 -29.88 -10.13
C SER A 6 12.23 -29.38 -9.55
N VAL A 7 11.26 -30.28 -9.40
CA VAL A 7 9.98 -29.96 -8.73
C VAL A 7 10.21 -29.32 -7.35
N LYS A 8 11.25 -29.78 -6.62
CA LYS A 8 11.67 -29.20 -5.33
C LYS A 8 12.08 -27.73 -5.45
N ALA A 9 12.82 -27.37 -6.50
CA ALA A 9 13.23 -25.98 -6.74
C ALA A 9 12.03 -25.09 -7.12
N ILE A 10 11.04 -25.63 -7.86
CA ILE A 10 9.78 -24.94 -8.15
C ILE A 10 9.01 -24.68 -6.85
N ASP A 11 8.87 -25.69 -5.99
CA ASP A 11 8.15 -25.57 -4.71
C ASP A 11 8.84 -24.55 -3.77
N GLU A 12 10.18 -24.53 -3.73
CA GLU A 12 10.95 -23.53 -2.98
C GLU A 12 10.72 -22.10 -3.51
N GLU A 13 10.71 -21.91 -4.83
CA GLU A 13 10.45 -20.60 -5.44
C GLU A 13 9.01 -20.12 -5.19
N ILE A 14 8.03 -21.03 -5.21
CA ILE A 14 6.64 -20.71 -4.87
C ILE A 14 6.54 -20.21 -3.42
N LEU A 15 7.22 -20.88 -2.48
CA LEU A 15 7.26 -20.44 -1.07
C LEU A 15 7.87 -19.04 -0.94
N ILE A 16 8.99 -18.78 -1.61
CA ILE A 16 9.63 -17.45 -1.63
C ILE A 16 8.67 -16.39 -2.19
N CYS A 17 7.98 -16.69 -3.29
CA CYS A 17 6.98 -15.78 -3.87
C CYS A 17 5.82 -15.50 -2.90
N GLN A 18 5.35 -16.52 -2.17
CA GLN A 18 4.31 -16.37 -1.15
C GLN A 18 4.78 -15.49 0.01
N GLU A 19 5.99 -15.68 0.51
CA GLU A 19 6.56 -14.82 1.55
C GLU A 19 6.64 -13.34 1.12
N PHE A 20 6.97 -13.09 -0.16
CA PHE A 20 6.92 -11.74 -0.71
C PHE A 20 5.50 -11.17 -0.78
N ILE A 21 4.52 -11.97 -1.22
CA ILE A 21 3.12 -11.55 -1.22
C ILE A 21 2.67 -11.19 0.20
N ASP A 22 2.90 -12.05 1.19
CA ASP A 22 2.53 -11.81 2.59
C ASP A 22 3.18 -10.54 3.16
N LYS A 23 4.42 -10.24 2.73
CA LYS A 23 5.09 -8.99 3.08
C LYS A 23 4.38 -7.78 2.47
N TYR A 24 4.06 -7.82 1.18
CA TYR A 24 3.42 -6.71 0.48
C TYR A 24 1.97 -6.52 0.92
N GLU A 25 1.24 -7.57 1.26
CA GLU A 25 -0.12 -7.47 1.81
C GLU A 25 -0.12 -6.78 3.18
N ARG A 26 0.89 -7.05 4.03
CA ARG A 26 1.07 -6.30 5.28
C ARG A 26 1.39 -4.83 5.03
N GLU A 27 2.32 -4.54 4.12
CA GLU A 27 2.67 -3.17 3.73
C GLU A 27 1.46 -2.41 3.16
N LEU A 28 0.63 -3.09 2.36
CA LEU A 28 -0.63 -2.55 1.83
C LEU A 28 -1.60 -2.21 2.96
N SER A 29 -1.81 -3.14 3.89
CA SER A 29 -2.71 -2.93 5.03
C SER A 29 -2.29 -1.75 5.91
N ASP A 30 -0.98 -1.62 6.17
CA ASP A 30 -0.42 -0.49 6.92
C ASP A 30 -0.68 0.84 6.18
N LYS A 31 -0.47 0.88 4.86
CA LYS A 31 -0.70 2.07 4.03
C LYS A 31 -2.18 2.44 3.93
N GLU A 32 -3.09 1.47 3.84
CA GLU A 32 -4.53 1.72 3.86
C GLU A 32 -4.99 2.28 5.20
N SER A 33 -4.44 1.76 6.31
CA SER A 33 -4.69 2.26 7.66
C SER A 33 -4.21 3.71 7.82
N GLU A 34 -3.03 4.03 7.28
CA GLU A 34 -2.49 5.39 7.23
C GLU A 34 -3.41 6.34 6.46
N VAL A 35 -3.86 5.97 5.25
CA VAL A 35 -4.80 6.76 4.45
C VAL A 35 -6.12 7.00 5.20
N LYS A 36 -6.63 5.99 5.90
CA LYS A 36 -7.84 6.12 6.73
C LYS A 36 -7.64 7.14 7.86
N SER A 37 -6.50 7.06 8.56
CA SER A 37 -6.16 8.00 9.63
C SER A 37 -6.01 9.44 9.11
N LEU A 38 -5.29 9.62 8.00
CA LEU A 38 -5.15 10.92 7.34
C LEU A 38 -6.51 11.50 6.93
N THR A 39 -7.39 10.67 6.37
CA THR A 39 -8.76 11.08 6.00
C THR A 39 -9.57 11.56 7.20
N GLN A 40 -9.53 10.81 8.31
CA GLN A 40 -10.20 11.21 9.55
C GLN A 40 -9.65 12.53 10.09
N ARG A 41 -8.32 12.69 10.09
CA ARG A 41 -7.67 13.91 10.57
C ARG A 41 -8.02 15.12 9.72
N ILE A 42 -8.01 14.99 8.39
CA ILE A 42 -8.43 16.04 7.46
C ILE A 42 -9.88 16.44 7.74
N ASN A 43 -10.80 15.49 7.89
CA ASN A 43 -12.21 15.79 8.16
C ASN A 43 -12.40 16.58 9.47
N VAL A 44 -11.67 16.20 10.53
CA VAL A 44 -11.71 16.93 11.82
C VAL A 44 -11.18 18.36 11.65
N LEU A 45 -10.03 18.54 10.98
CA LEU A 45 -9.44 19.86 10.80
C LEU A 45 -10.30 20.76 9.91
N THR A 46 -10.92 20.21 8.85
CA THR A 46 -11.88 20.93 8.01
C THR A 46 -13.07 21.42 8.83
N ALA A 47 -13.70 20.53 9.62
CA ALA A 47 -14.83 20.89 10.46
C ALA A 47 -14.47 21.95 11.53
N LEU A 48 -13.28 21.86 12.13
CA LEU A 48 -12.79 22.86 13.08
C LEU A 48 -12.62 24.23 12.42
N ASN A 49 -12.15 24.28 11.18
CA ASN A 49 -11.98 25.52 10.44
C ASN A 49 -13.33 26.18 10.08
N GLU A 50 -14.38 25.40 9.85
CA GLU A 50 -15.74 25.90 9.59
C GLU A 50 -16.42 26.47 10.85
N ILE A 51 -16.14 25.91 12.03
CA ILE A 51 -16.83 26.23 13.29
C ILE A 51 -16.15 27.36 14.06
N LEU A 52 -14.82 27.48 13.98
CA LEU A 52 -14.07 28.43 14.82
C LEU A 52 -14.09 29.86 14.22
N PRO A 53 -14.49 30.89 14.98
CA PRO A 53 -14.51 32.27 14.50
C PRO A 53 -13.11 32.76 14.12
N THR A 54 -13.07 33.56 13.06
CA THR A 54 -11.86 34.15 12.46
C THR A 54 -10.98 34.80 13.53
N GLY A 55 -9.87 34.13 13.86
CA GLY A 55 -8.91 34.61 14.87
C GLY A 55 -8.33 33.53 15.78
N LYS A 56 -9.12 32.50 16.14
CA LYS A 56 -8.63 31.32 16.91
C LYS A 56 -8.32 30.10 16.03
N SER A 57 -8.85 30.06 14.81
CA SER A 57 -8.59 29.01 13.81
C SER A 57 -7.24 29.16 13.10
N LYS A 58 -6.68 30.38 12.99
CA LYS A 58 -5.42 30.65 12.28
C LYS A 58 -4.21 29.89 12.81
N THR A 59 -4.26 29.34 14.01
CA THR A 59 -3.21 28.50 14.60
C THR A 59 -3.36 27.01 14.30
N PHE A 60 -4.53 26.56 13.84
CA PHE A 60 -4.70 25.23 13.23
C PHE A 60 -4.48 25.43 11.74
N ASN A 61 -3.20 25.43 11.37
CA ASN A 61 -2.72 25.99 10.11
C ASN A 61 -3.36 25.30 8.91
N SER A 62 -3.82 26.10 7.95
CA SER A 62 -4.10 25.64 6.59
C SER A 62 -2.91 24.90 5.97
N HIS A 63 -1.68 25.28 6.36
CA HIS A 63 -0.45 24.59 5.97
C HIS A 63 -0.43 23.12 6.43
N ASP A 64 -0.90 22.83 7.66
CA ASP A 64 -0.99 21.45 8.17
C ASP A 64 -2.02 20.63 7.39
N LEU A 65 -3.09 21.29 6.90
CA LEU A 65 -4.13 20.62 6.13
C LEU A 65 -3.66 20.31 4.70
N ASP A 66 -2.97 21.25 4.06
CA ASP A 66 -2.37 21.05 2.74
C ASP A 66 -1.34 19.91 2.77
N ASP A 67 -0.50 19.86 3.81
CA ASP A 67 0.49 18.80 3.99
C ASP A 67 -0.18 17.42 4.17
N LEU A 68 -1.22 17.33 5.01
CA LEU A 68 -1.97 16.08 5.20
C LEU A 68 -2.71 15.63 3.94
N VAL A 69 -3.27 16.57 3.17
CA VAL A 69 -3.92 16.27 1.88
C VAL A 69 -2.89 15.74 0.89
N ASN A 70 -1.70 16.35 0.83
CA ASN A 70 -0.60 15.92 -0.01
C ASN A 70 -0.10 14.52 0.40
N GLU A 71 0.10 14.26 1.69
CA GLU A 71 0.47 12.93 2.20
C GLU A 71 -0.56 11.88 1.78
N ARG A 72 -1.86 12.16 1.96
CA ARG A 72 -2.94 11.24 1.55
C ARG A 72 -2.95 11.02 0.04
N PHE A 73 -2.76 12.07 -0.75
CA PHE A 73 -2.72 11.98 -2.21
C PHE A 73 -1.53 11.13 -2.69
N ASN A 74 -0.37 11.33 -2.06
CA ASN A 74 0.86 10.60 -2.38
C ASN A 74 0.83 9.13 -1.96
N ALA A 75 -0.09 8.73 -1.08
CA ALA A 75 -0.29 7.33 -0.72
C ALA A 75 -0.91 6.50 -1.86
N ALA A 76 -1.73 7.11 -2.73
CA ALA A 76 -2.38 6.40 -3.84
C ALA A 76 -1.40 5.72 -4.83
N PRO A 77 -0.36 6.40 -5.37
CA PRO A 77 0.61 5.75 -6.24
C PRO A 77 1.41 4.66 -5.51
N VAL A 78 1.66 4.81 -4.20
CA VAL A 78 2.35 3.80 -3.38
C VAL A 78 1.49 2.54 -3.26
N ILE A 79 0.21 2.67 -2.90
CA ILE A 79 -0.76 1.58 -2.84
C ILE A 79 -0.83 0.85 -4.18
N ASN A 80 -0.94 1.60 -5.27
CA ASN A 80 -0.97 1.02 -6.62
C ASN A 80 0.32 0.23 -6.94
N SER A 81 1.48 0.76 -6.55
CA SER A 81 2.76 0.05 -6.74
C SER A 81 2.83 -1.25 -5.93
N ILE A 82 2.32 -1.26 -4.70
CA ILE A 82 2.27 -2.47 -3.86
C ILE A 82 1.36 -3.53 -4.50
N ASN A 83 0.16 -3.14 -4.97
CA ASN A 83 -0.76 -4.03 -5.67
C ASN A 83 -0.13 -4.66 -6.92
N GLN A 84 0.58 -3.87 -7.73
CA GLN A 84 1.29 -4.37 -8.90
C GLN A 84 2.36 -5.41 -8.55
N LYS A 85 3.08 -5.23 -7.42
CA LYS A 85 4.06 -6.22 -6.95
C LYS A 85 3.35 -7.53 -6.54
N ILE A 86 2.24 -7.44 -5.83
CA ILE A 86 1.43 -8.61 -5.45
C ILE A 86 0.96 -9.36 -6.71
N GLU A 87 0.37 -8.66 -7.68
CA GLU A 87 -0.08 -9.25 -8.95
C GLU A 87 1.06 -9.92 -9.73
N HIS A 88 2.25 -9.30 -9.71
CA HIS A 88 3.43 -9.86 -10.35
C HIS A 88 3.82 -11.22 -9.73
N PHE A 89 3.95 -11.30 -8.39
CA PHE A 89 4.28 -12.56 -7.72
C PHE A 89 3.18 -13.62 -7.86
N GLN A 90 1.90 -13.22 -7.85
CA GLN A 90 0.79 -14.14 -8.14
C GLN A 90 0.89 -14.71 -9.57
N THR A 91 1.32 -13.90 -10.53
CA THR A 91 1.53 -14.33 -11.92
C THR A 91 2.72 -15.28 -12.02
N LEU A 92 3.82 -15.02 -11.30
CA LEU A 92 4.96 -15.93 -11.22
C LEU A 92 4.55 -17.29 -10.64
N ILE A 93 3.80 -17.30 -9.53
CA ILE A 93 3.30 -18.54 -8.90
C ILE A 93 2.46 -19.36 -9.90
N ARG A 94 1.55 -18.71 -10.65
CA ARG A 94 0.76 -19.42 -11.69
C ARG A 94 1.65 -20.05 -12.76
N GLY A 95 2.67 -19.33 -13.21
CA GLY A 95 3.65 -19.87 -14.17
C GLY A 95 4.46 -21.03 -13.61
N LEU A 96 4.86 -20.96 -12.34
CA LEU A 96 5.58 -22.04 -11.64
C LEU A 96 4.72 -23.30 -11.50
N TYR A 97 3.43 -23.16 -11.21
CA TYR A 97 2.51 -24.31 -11.19
C TYR A 97 2.35 -24.95 -12.57
N GLN A 98 2.29 -24.17 -13.65
CA GLN A 98 2.22 -24.71 -15.02
C GLN A 98 3.48 -25.50 -15.41
N LEU A 99 4.65 -25.16 -14.86
CA LEU A 99 5.90 -25.90 -15.10
C LEU A 99 5.96 -27.24 -14.35
N LYS A 100 5.05 -27.48 -13.40
CA LYS A 100 4.95 -28.71 -12.60
C LYS A 100 4.02 -29.75 -13.23
N GLU A 101 3.12 -29.32 -14.13
CA GLU A 101 2.20 -30.16 -14.92
C GLU A 101 2.92 -30.86 -16.09
#